data_AF-A0A077PRC9-F1
#
_entry.id   AF-A0A077PRC9-F1
#
_cell.length_a   1.000
_cell.length_b   1.000
_cell.length_c   1.000
_cell.angle_alpha   90.00
_cell.angle_beta   90.00
_cell.angle_gamma   90.00
#
_symmetry.space_group_name_H-M   'P 1'
#
loop_
_entity.id
_entity.type
_entity.pdbx_description
1 polymer ?
#
loop_
_entity_poly.entity_id
_entity_poly.type
_entity_poly.pdbx_seq_one_letter_code
_entity_poly.pdbx_strand_id
1 'polypeptide(L)'
;MPVRVGGYRSTLPWSFQLEHWRLHQQVLLRGQVVVLRLMDNRIFTPLLLALQPSDWRELLTPVNELMIDTPDPYCYYRPENCPQALTENLFVLGDHLIEARYSTDTALKNLAYSLSCQLWEEKSELALKLDEPEGQLQKRLVAWLKQARDEKHNLNKLTVERFITDNQQVALSKEI
;
A
#
# COMPACT_ATOMS: atom_id res chain seq x y z
N MET A 1 2.89 11.27 -18.81
CA MET A 1 3.27 12.48 -18.03
C MET A 1 3.22 12.13 -16.55
N PRO A 2 4.13 12.61 -15.70
CA PRO A 2 4.05 12.37 -14.26
C PRO A 2 2.89 13.18 -13.67
N VAL A 3 1.85 12.47 -13.23
CA VAL A 3 0.68 12.99 -12.51
C VAL A 3 1.17 13.57 -11.18
N ARG A 4 0.99 14.87 -10.90
CA ARG A 4 1.37 15.50 -9.62
C ARG A 4 0.18 15.56 -8.67
N VAL A 5 0.39 15.61 -7.36
CA VAL A 5 -0.73 15.98 -6.48
C VAL A 5 -1.04 17.45 -6.78
N GLY A 6 -2.25 17.70 -7.30
CA GLY A 6 -2.81 19.05 -7.31
C GLY A 6 -3.02 19.47 -5.87
N GLY A 7 -2.93 20.75 -5.54
CA GLY A 7 -2.94 21.18 -4.14
C GLY A 7 -4.15 20.67 -3.34
N TYR A 8 -4.03 20.72 -2.00
CA TYR A 8 -5.18 20.60 -1.11
C TYR A 8 -5.50 21.96 -0.50
N ARG A 9 -6.75 22.14 -0.06
CA ARG A 9 -7.21 23.29 0.73
C ARG A 9 -7.60 22.83 2.12
N SER A 10 -7.32 23.69 3.09
CA SER A 10 -7.65 23.49 4.49
C SER A 10 -8.21 24.77 5.09
N THR A 11 -9.21 24.64 5.94
CA THR A 11 -9.75 25.73 6.77
C THR A 11 -9.03 25.85 8.12
N LEU A 12 -8.11 24.93 8.45
CA LEU A 12 -7.41 24.91 9.73
C LEU A 12 -6.12 25.76 9.69
N PRO A 13 -5.63 26.24 10.86
CA PRO A 13 -4.38 27.00 10.93
C PRO A 13 -3.19 26.23 10.36
N TRP A 14 -2.24 26.94 9.73
CA TRP A 14 -1.06 26.34 9.13
C TRP A 14 -0.24 25.48 10.11
N SER A 15 -0.13 25.89 11.37
CA SER A 15 0.54 25.12 12.43
C SER A 15 -0.09 23.75 12.65
N PHE A 16 -1.42 23.66 12.61
CA PHE A 16 -2.14 22.40 12.72
C PHE A 16 -1.85 21.48 11.53
N GLN A 17 -1.85 22.04 10.31
CA GLN A 17 -1.57 21.29 9.09
C GLN A 17 -0.16 20.71 9.11
N LEU A 18 0.84 21.51 9.51
CA LEU A 18 2.22 21.06 9.64
C LEU A 18 2.37 19.91 10.64
N GLU A 19 1.76 20.04 11.82
CA GLU A 19 1.87 19.01 12.85
C GLU A 19 1.20 17.70 12.39
N HIS A 20 0.03 17.78 11.78
CA HIS A 20 -0.64 16.62 11.22
C HIS A 20 0.23 15.90 10.18
N TRP A 21 0.77 16.63 9.20
CA TRP A 21 1.57 16.02 8.14
C TRP A 21 2.92 15.52 8.63
N ARG A 22 3.47 16.07 9.71
CA ARG A 22 4.68 15.55 10.37
C ARG A 22 4.39 14.18 10.99
N LEU A 23 3.24 14.01 11.63
CA LEU A 23 2.82 12.76 12.26
C LEU A 23 2.42 11.68 11.25
N HIS A 24 1.74 12.07 10.16
CA HIS A 24 1.13 11.13 9.21
C HIS A 24 1.99 10.82 7.97
N GLN A 25 3.31 11.02 8.04
CA GLN A 25 4.23 10.49 7.01
C GLN A 25 4.41 8.97 7.13
N GLN A 26 4.23 8.45 8.34
CA GLN A 26 4.36 7.04 8.67
C GLN A 26 3.00 6.46 9.02
N VAL A 27 2.79 5.23 8.60
CA VAL A 27 1.57 4.47 8.85
C VAL A 27 1.91 3.06 9.29
N LEU A 28 1.02 2.43 10.02
CA LEU A 28 1.12 1.02 10.35
C LEU A 28 0.50 0.20 9.22
N LEU A 29 1.34 -0.57 8.52
CA LEU A 29 0.94 -1.50 7.47
C LEU A 29 1.37 -2.90 7.89
N ARG A 30 0.41 -3.79 8.14
CA ARG A 30 0.68 -5.19 8.55
C ARG A 30 1.62 -5.29 9.78
N GLY A 31 1.45 -4.40 10.75
CA GLY A 31 2.29 -4.35 11.96
C GLY A 31 3.67 -3.72 11.75
N GLN A 32 4.02 -3.30 10.53
CA GLN A 32 5.26 -2.61 10.23
C GLN A 32 5.00 -1.11 10.03
N VAL A 33 5.90 -0.27 10.55
CA VAL A 33 5.88 1.16 10.30
C VAL A 33 6.48 1.43 8.92
N VAL A 34 5.69 2.01 8.02
CA VAL A 34 6.11 2.30 6.64
C VAL A 34 5.83 3.75 6.28
N VAL A 35 6.63 4.32 5.38
CA VAL A 35 6.38 5.65 4.82
C VAL A 35 5.27 5.58 3.77
N LEU A 36 4.15 6.28 4.00
CA LEU A 36 3.08 6.40 3.04
C LEU A 36 3.27 7.67 2.21
N ARG A 37 3.69 7.51 0.95
CA ARG A 37 3.90 8.62 0.02
C ARG A 37 2.58 9.10 -0.58
N LEU A 38 1.78 9.84 0.21
CA LEU A 38 0.53 10.46 -0.25
C LEU A 38 0.73 11.42 -1.44
N MET A 39 1.95 11.95 -1.61
CA MET A 39 2.31 12.80 -2.75
C MET A 39 2.51 12.04 -4.08
N ASP A 40 2.55 10.70 -4.05
CA ASP A 40 2.64 9.89 -5.27
C ASP A 40 1.23 9.43 -5.66
N ASN A 41 0.69 9.98 -6.75
CA ASN A 41 -0.66 9.64 -7.21
C ASN A 41 -0.83 8.16 -7.57
N ARG A 42 0.24 7.46 -7.94
CA ARG A 42 0.15 6.02 -8.20
C ARG A 42 -0.19 5.24 -6.93
N ILE A 43 0.16 5.79 -5.77
CA ILE A 43 -0.16 5.25 -4.45
C ILE A 43 -1.46 5.85 -3.93
N PHE A 44 -1.66 7.17 -4.09
CA PHE A 44 -2.75 7.87 -3.44
C PHE A 44 -4.09 7.76 -4.18
N THR A 45 -4.10 7.76 -5.52
CA THR A 45 -5.35 7.66 -6.31
C THR A 45 -6.13 6.39 -6.02
N PRO A 46 -5.53 5.18 -5.96
CA PRO A 46 -6.28 3.98 -5.57
C PRO A 46 -6.84 4.07 -4.15
N LEU A 47 -6.09 4.66 -3.21
CA LEU A 47 -6.53 4.82 -1.82
C LEU A 47 -7.72 5.78 -1.70
N LEU A 48 -7.69 6.91 -2.43
CA LEU A 48 -8.72 7.95 -2.38
C LEU A 48 -10.13 7.41 -2.64
N LEU A 49 -10.26 6.51 -3.61
CA LEU A 49 -11.54 5.91 -3.97
C LEU A 49 -12.08 4.95 -2.90
N ALA A 50 -11.20 4.46 -2.02
CA ALA A 50 -11.56 3.53 -0.95
C ALA A 50 -11.70 4.20 0.42
N LEU A 51 -11.31 5.48 0.57
CA LEU A 51 -11.37 6.17 1.86
C LEU A 51 -12.81 6.25 2.38
N GLN A 52 -12.99 5.76 3.60
CA GLN A 52 -14.20 5.90 4.38
C GLN A 52 -14.14 7.19 5.21
N PRO A 53 -15.27 7.69 5.73
CA PRO A 53 -15.29 8.90 6.56
C PRO A 53 -14.32 8.85 7.76
N SER A 54 -14.09 7.68 8.36
CA SER A 54 -13.10 7.49 9.43
C SER A 54 -11.66 7.68 8.95
N ASP A 55 -11.33 7.21 7.75
CA ASP A 55 -9.99 7.39 7.18
C ASP A 55 -9.76 8.86 6.83
N TRP A 56 -10.78 9.56 6.34
CA TRP A 56 -10.73 11.01 6.13
C TRP A 56 -10.45 11.74 7.45
N ARG A 57 -11.11 11.32 8.53
CA ARG A 57 -10.93 11.89 9.87
C ARG A 57 -9.53 11.70 10.41
N GLU A 58 -8.88 10.58 10.14
CA GLU A 58 -7.57 10.27 10.73
C GLU A 58 -6.44 10.67 9.80
N LEU A 59 -6.44 10.15 8.57
CA LEU A 59 -5.36 10.32 7.61
C LEU A 59 -5.37 11.67 6.89
N LEU A 60 -6.53 12.28 6.65
CA LEU A 60 -6.66 13.49 5.82
C LEU A 60 -7.16 14.72 6.60
N THR A 61 -7.02 14.77 7.92
CA THR A 61 -7.75 15.77 8.72
C THR A 61 -7.40 17.25 8.57
N PRO A 62 -6.32 17.72 7.92
CA PRO A 62 -6.34 19.11 7.48
C PRO A 62 -7.11 19.31 6.17
N VAL A 63 -7.31 18.29 5.35
CA VAL A 63 -7.88 18.41 4.00
C VAL A 63 -9.38 18.68 4.04
N ASN A 64 -9.81 19.78 3.42
CA ASN A 64 -11.21 20.08 3.12
C ASN A 64 -11.52 19.77 1.66
N GLU A 65 -10.62 20.18 0.76
CA GLU A 65 -10.72 19.95 -0.68
C GLU A 65 -9.37 19.42 -1.16
N LEU A 66 -9.38 18.44 -2.05
CA LEU A 66 -8.19 17.84 -2.63
C LEU A 66 -8.35 17.73 -4.14
N MET A 67 -7.41 18.27 -4.89
CA MET A 67 -7.39 18.16 -6.34
C MET A 67 -6.31 17.18 -6.77
N ILE A 68 -6.64 16.20 -7.61
CA ILE A 68 -5.63 15.31 -8.20
C ILE A 68 -5.36 15.76 -9.64
N ASP A 69 -4.09 15.97 -9.98
CA ASP A 69 -3.65 16.46 -11.31
C ASP A 69 -3.59 15.29 -12.31
N THR A 70 -4.75 14.70 -12.58
CA THR A 70 -4.96 13.72 -13.66
C THR A 70 -5.35 14.43 -14.97
N PRO A 71 -5.22 13.76 -16.14
CA PRO A 71 -5.69 14.32 -17.41
C PRO A 71 -7.15 14.78 -17.39
N ASP A 72 -7.96 14.19 -16.51
CA ASP A 72 -9.28 14.68 -16.11
C ASP A 72 -9.23 15.05 -14.62
N PRO A 73 -8.98 16.34 -14.27
CA PRO A 73 -8.83 16.76 -12.88
C PRO A 73 -10.13 16.61 -12.11
N TYR A 74 -10.05 16.03 -10.91
CA TYR A 74 -11.21 15.87 -10.03
C TYR A 74 -10.92 16.43 -8.64
N CYS A 75 -11.92 17.10 -8.07
CA CYS A 75 -11.89 17.61 -6.71
C CYS A 75 -12.63 16.66 -5.76
N TYR A 76 -11.91 16.11 -4.80
CA TYR A 76 -12.46 15.35 -3.69
C TYR A 76 -12.75 16.28 -2.53
N TYR A 77 -13.90 16.10 -1.89
CA TYR A 77 -14.34 16.90 -0.76
C TYR A 77 -14.42 16.05 0.48
N ARG A 78 -14.09 16.65 1.62
CA ARG A 78 -14.30 16.04 2.92
C ARG A 78 -15.78 15.66 3.09
N PRO A 79 -16.08 14.45 3.60
CA PRO A 79 -17.45 14.07 3.96
C PRO A 79 -18.08 15.01 4.98
N GLU A 80 -19.38 15.28 4.83
CA GLU A 80 -20.13 16.06 5.81
C GLU A 80 -20.07 15.40 7.20
N ASN A 81 -20.05 16.22 8.26
CA ASN A 81 -19.97 15.79 9.66
C ASN A 81 -18.72 14.96 10.03
N CYS A 82 -17.65 15.00 9.22
CA CYS A 82 -16.36 14.37 9.53
C CYS A 82 -15.52 15.26 10.47
N PRO A 83 -15.29 14.86 11.75
CA PRO A 83 -14.59 15.69 12.72
C PRO A 83 -13.17 16.06 12.28
N GLN A 84 -12.72 17.25 12.68
CA GLN A 84 -11.34 17.71 12.52
C GLN A 84 -10.63 17.62 13.88
N ALA A 85 -10.04 16.46 14.17
CA ALA A 85 -9.29 16.25 15.40
C ALA A 85 -7.91 15.67 15.09
N LEU A 86 -6.86 16.25 15.68
CA LEU A 86 -5.52 15.71 15.57
C LEU A 86 -5.48 14.35 16.26
N THR A 87 -5.06 13.32 15.52
CA THR A 87 -4.79 12.00 16.09
C THR A 87 -3.28 11.85 16.20
N GLU A 88 -2.78 11.54 17.39
CA GLU A 88 -1.33 11.38 17.64
C GLU A 88 -0.83 9.96 17.36
N ASN A 89 -1.75 8.99 17.32
CA ASN A 89 -1.42 7.61 17.00
C ASN A 89 -1.09 7.46 15.50
N LEU A 90 -0.20 6.51 15.19
CA LEU A 90 0.03 6.11 13.80
C LEU A 90 -1.27 5.63 13.16
N PHE A 91 -1.57 6.17 11.98
CA PHE A 91 -2.69 5.69 11.19
C PHE A 91 -2.47 4.23 10.78
N VAL A 92 -3.45 3.38 11.03
CA VAL A 92 -3.40 1.96 10.67
C VAL A 92 -4.13 1.78 9.33
N LEU A 93 -3.45 1.22 8.34
CA LEU A 93 -4.10 0.90 7.06
C LEU A 93 -5.06 -0.27 7.28
N GLY A 94 -6.36 0.00 7.17
CA GLY A 94 -7.39 -1.03 7.19
C GLY A 94 -7.36 -1.94 5.96
N ASP A 95 -8.01 -3.10 6.07
CA ASP A 95 -8.10 -4.11 5.00
C ASP A 95 -8.55 -3.50 3.67
N HIS A 96 -9.56 -2.63 3.68
CA HIS A 96 -10.09 -1.97 2.49
C HIS A 96 -9.08 -1.06 1.78
N LEU A 97 -8.24 -0.34 2.54
CA LEU A 97 -7.17 0.48 1.98
C LEU A 97 -6.03 -0.38 1.44
N ILE A 98 -5.78 -1.53 2.04
CA ILE A 98 -4.74 -2.44 1.57
C ILE A 98 -5.16 -3.14 0.29
N GLU A 99 -6.43 -3.56 0.19
CA GLU A 99 -7.04 -4.02 -1.05
C GLU A 99 -6.94 -2.95 -2.15
N ALA A 100 -7.32 -1.71 -1.84
CA ALA A 100 -7.24 -0.60 -2.78
C ALA A 100 -5.81 -0.33 -3.24
N ARG A 101 -4.83 -0.33 -2.33
CA ARG A 101 -3.40 -0.13 -2.63
C ARG A 101 -2.88 -1.15 -3.63
N TYR A 102 -3.25 -2.42 -3.48
CA TYR A 102 -2.76 -3.53 -4.29
C TYR A 102 -3.70 -3.91 -5.45
N SER A 103 -4.68 -3.07 -5.76
CA SER A 103 -5.57 -3.25 -6.91
C SER A 103 -4.83 -3.20 -8.25
N THR A 104 -3.73 -2.43 -8.34
CA THR A 104 -2.99 -2.22 -9.59
C THR A 104 -1.84 -3.22 -9.77
N ASP A 105 -1.60 -3.60 -11.03
CA ASP A 105 -0.46 -4.46 -11.40
C ASP A 105 0.90 -3.89 -11.00
N THR A 106 1.05 -2.57 -11.04
CA THR A 106 2.28 -1.89 -10.60
C THR A 106 2.52 -2.06 -9.11
N ALA A 107 1.47 -1.93 -8.29
CA ALA A 107 1.58 -2.12 -6.85
C ALA A 107 1.92 -3.58 -6.49
N LEU A 108 1.32 -4.55 -7.19
CA LEU A 108 1.66 -5.97 -7.02
C LEU A 108 3.10 -6.27 -7.40
N LYS A 109 3.62 -5.68 -8.48
CA LYS A 109 5.04 -5.84 -8.86
C LYS A 109 5.99 -5.29 -7.79
N ASN A 110 5.66 -4.14 -7.20
CA ASN A 110 6.46 -3.56 -6.11
C ASN A 110 6.42 -4.43 -4.85
N LEU A 111 5.26 -5.01 -4.53
CA LEU A 111 5.13 -5.97 -3.42
C LEU A 111 5.94 -7.24 -3.70
N ALA A 112 5.83 -7.81 -4.90
CA ALA A 112 6.63 -8.97 -5.30
C ALA A 112 8.13 -8.70 -5.17
N TYR A 113 8.59 -7.52 -5.59
CA TYR A 113 9.99 -7.13 -5.44
C TYR A 113 10.40 -7.06 -3.96
N SER A 114 9.56 -6.45 -3.11
CA SER A 114 9.84 -6.35 -1.67
C SER A 114 9.91 -7.74 -1.01
N LEU A 115 8.97 -8.63 -1.35
CA LEU A 115 8.97 -10.01 -0.87
C LEU A 115 10.17 -10.81 -1.40
N SER A 116 10.60 -10.56 -2.63
CA SER A 116 11.80 -11.15 -3.22
C SER A 116 13.05 -10.73 -2.44
N CYS A 117 13.23 -9.43 -2.18
CA CYS A 117 14.33 -8.93 -1.36
C CYS A 117 14.33 -9.56 0.04
N GLN A 118 13.18 -9.57 0.71
CA GLN A 118 13.06 -10.19 2.03
C GLN A 118 13.42 -11.68 1.98
N LEU A 119 12.97 -12.42 0.97
CA LEU A 119 13.32 -13.83 0.81
C LEU A 119 14.82 -14.03 0.55
N TRP A 120 15.46 -13.17 -0.25
CA TRP A 120 16.90 -13.19 -0.46
C TRP A 120 17.70 -12.88 0.81
N GLU A 121 17.20 -11.95 1.64
CA GLU A 121 17.84 -11.55 2.90
C GLU A 121 17.68 -12.63 3.98
N GLU A 122 16.50 -13.22 4.12
CA GLU A 122 16.19 -14.16 5.20
C GLU A 122 16.45 -15.63 4.84
N LYS A 123 16.32 -16.00 3.55
CA LYS A 123 16.33 -17.40 3.07
C LYS A 123 16.99 -17.53 1.68
N SER A 124 18.20 -17.01 1.54
CA SER A 124 18.96 -16.93 0.27
C SER A 124 19.04 -18.25 -0.51
N GLU A 125 19.24 -19.39 0.14
CA GLU A 125 19.29 -20.70 -0.53
C GLU A 125 17.95 -21.08 -1.18
N LEU A 126 16.85 -20.79 -0.51
CA LEU A 126 15.51 -21.04 -1.04
C LEU A 126 15.19 -20.03 -2.16
N ALA A 127 15.58 -18.76 -1.99
CA ALA A 127 15.45 -17.73 -3.01
C ALA A 127 16.15 -18.15 -4.31
N LEU A 128 17.40 -18.63 -4.21
CA LEU A 128 18.18 -19.12 -5.34
C LEU A 128 17.46 -20.28 -6.06
N LYS A 129 16.97 -21.28 -5.32
CA LYS A 129 16.22 -22.41 -5.90
C LYS A 129 14.94 -21.96 -6.61
N LEU A 130 14.20 -21.02 -6.02
CA LEU A 130 12.95 -20.52 -6.59
C LEU A 130 13.17 -19.58 -7.78
N ASP A 131 14.35 -18.98 -7.85
CA ASP A 131 14.78 -18.14 -8.96
C ASP A 131 15.39 -18.92 -10.12
N GLU A 132 15.40 -20.26 -10.10
CA GLU A 132 15.86 -21.06 -11.24
C GLU A 132 14.71 -21.38 -12.23
N PRO A 133 14.92 -21.18 -13.54
CA PRO A 133 15.98 -20.37 -14.18
C PRO A 133 15.88 -18.88 -13.82
N GLU A 134 17.00 -18.14 -13.87
CA GLU A 134 17.13 -16.76 -13.36
C GLU A 134 15.92 -15.85 -13.66
N GLY A 135 15.46 -15.13 -12.63
CA GLY A 135 14.32 -14.22 -12.69
C GLY A 135 12.95 -14.89 -12.53
N GLN A 136 12.89 -16.20 -12.27
CA GLN A 136 11.62 -16.90 -12.06
C GLN A 136 10.98 -16.60 -10.70
N LEU A 137 11.77 -16.27 -9.67
CA LEU A 137 11.23 -15.96 -8.35
C LEU A 137 10.28 -14.76 -8.44
N GLN A 138 10.74 -13.70 -9.10
CA GLN A 138 9.94 -12.49 -9.29
C GLN A 138 8.66 -12.78 -10.09
N LYS A 139 8.73 -13.62 -11.15
CA LYS A 139 7.56 -13.99 -11.95
C LYS A 139 6.54 -14.79 -11.14
N ARG A 140 7.01 -15.76 -10.35
CA ARG A 140 6.18 -16.59 -9.45
C ARG A 140 5.49 -15.73 -8.40
N LEU A 141 6.21 -14.81 -7.75
CA LEU A 141 5.64 -13.89 -6.78
C LEU A 141 4.55 -13.01 -7.40
N VAL A 142 4.79 -12.43 -8.58
CA VAL A 142 3.78 -11.61 -9.27
C VAL A 142 2.54 -12.45 -9.63
N ALA A 143 2.72 -13.67 -10.13
CA ALA A 143 1.61 -14.55 -10.49
C ALA A 143 0.77 -14.93 -9.25
N TRP A 144 1.44 -15.33 -8.16
CA TRP A 144 0.79 -15.67 -6.89
C TRP A 144 0.02 -14.48 -6.30
N LEU A 145 0.60 -13.28 -6.31
CA LEU A 145 -0.08 -12.06 -5.85
C LEU A 145 -1.30 -11.71 -6.70
N LYS A 146 -1.22 -11.87 -8.02
CA LYS A 146 -2.35 -11.64 -8.93
C LYS A 146 -3.48 -12.63 -8.67
N GLN A 147 -3.14 -13.91 -8.54
CA GLN A 147 -4.11 -14.95 -8.21
C GLN A 147 -4.83 -14.63 -6.89
N ALA A 148 -4.08 -14.31 -5.83
CA ALA A 148 -4.67 -13.95 -4.54
C ALA A 148 -5.60 -12.73 -4.63
N ARG A 149 -5.26 -11.71 -5.43
CA ARG A 149 -6.14 -10.56 -5.69
C ARG A 149 -7.42 -10.98 -6.41
N ASP A 150 -7.29 -11.76 -7.47
CA ASP A 150 -8.41 -12.15 -8.33
C ASP A 150 -9.38 -13.09 -7.58
N GLU A 151 -8.87 -13.91 -6.66
CA GLU A 151 -9.65 -14.76 -5.74
C GLU A 151 -10.20 -14.00 -4.51
N LYS A 152 -10.00 -12.68 -4.43
CA LYS A 152 -10.39 -11.81 -3.30
C LYS A 152 -9.89 -12.33 -1.94
N HIS A 153 -8.70 -12.94 -1.94
CA HIS A 153 -8.04 -13.29 -0.69
C HIS A 153 -7.61 -12.03 0.05
N ASN A 154 -7.62 -12.10 1.38
CA ASN A 154 -7.19 -10.98 2.20
C ASN A 154 -5.69 -10.74 1.95
N LEU A 155 -5.39 -9.65 1.22
CA LEU A 155 -4.04 -9.31 0.81
C LEU A 155 -3.13 -9.06 2.01
N ASN A 156 -3.67 -8.76 3.20
CA ASN A 156 -2.89 -8.59 4.43
C ASN A 156 -2.15 -9.83 4.90
N LYS A 157 -2.56 -11.01 4.42
CA LYS A 157 -1.93 -12.29 4.75
C LYS A 157 -0.83 -12.70 3.76
N LEU A 158 -0.54 -11.87 2.76
CA LEU A 158 0.45 -12.18 1.73
C LEU A 158 1.86 -11.78 2.19
N THR A 159 2.50 -12.70 2.93
CA THR A 159 3.88 -12.59 3.43
C THR A 159 4.81 -13.59 2.74
N VAL A 160 6.12 -13.48 3.00
CA VAL A 160 7.10 -14.47 2.53
C VAL A 160 6.78 -15.86 3.06
N GLU A 161 6.42 -16.01 4.34
CA GLU A 161 6.05 -17.30 4.94
C GLU A 161 4.83 -17.91 4.25
N ARG A 162 3.83 -17.07 3.93
CA ARG A 162 2.65 -17.54 3.23
C ARG A 162 2.99 -17.99 1.81
N PHE A 163 3.78 -17.20 1.08
CA PHE A 163 4.26 -17.58 -0.25
C PHE A 163 4.99 -18.93 -0.23
N ILE A 164 5.90 -19.12 0.73
CA ILE A 164 6.63 -20.39 0.89
C ILE A 164 5.66 -21.54 1.17
N THR A 165 4.69 -21.33 2.08
CA THR A 165 3.68 -22.34 2.45
C THR A 165 2.85 -22.77 1.25
N ASP A 166 2.33 -21.80 0.48
CA ASP A 166 1.49 -22.05 -0.69
C ASP A 166 2.30 -22.67 -1.85
N ASN A 167 3.63 -22.53 -1.84
CA ASN A 167 4.55 -23.07 -2.86
C ASN A 167 5.44 -24.21 -2.33
N GLN A 168 5.05 -24.87 -1.23
CA GLN A 168 5.82 -25.97 -0.62
C GLN A 168 6.16 -27.12 -1.57
N GLN A 169 5.35 -27.35 -2.61
CA GLN A 169 5.65 -28.34 -3.66
C GLN A 169 6.92 -28.03 -4.46
N VAL A 170 7.39 -26.77 -4.47
CA VAL A 170 8.64 -26.35 -5.11
C VAL A 170 9.84 -26.45 -4.14
N ALA A 171 9.60 -26.43 -2.82
CA ALA A 171 10.64 -26.53 -1.80
C ALA A 171 11.05 -27.98 -1.48
N LEU A 172 10.14 -28.94 -1.67
CA LEU A 172 10.34 -30.36 -1.32
C LEU A 172 10.77 -31.27 -2.49
N SER A 173 10.94 -30.74 -3.70
CA SER A 173 11.16 -31.55 -4.91
C SER A 173 12.60 -32.04 -5.13
N LYS A 174 13.47 -32.05 -4.11
CA LYS A 174 14.79 -32.71 -4.15
C LYS A 174 15.16 -33.43 -2.84
N GLU A 175 14.29 -34.32 -2.38
CA GLU A 175 14.69 -35.46 -1.55
C GLU A 175 14.24 -36.76 -2.22
N ILE A 176 14.69 -37.02 -3.46
CA ILE A 176 14.76 -38.35 -4.07
C ILE A 176 16.06 -38.42 -4.87
#